data_AF-A0A381CD71-F1
#
_entry.id   AF-A0A381CD71-F1
#
_cell.length_a   1.000
_cell.length_b   1.000
_cell.length_c   1.000
_cell.angle_alpha   90.00
_cell.angle_beta   90.00
_cell.angle_gamma   90.00
#
_symmetry.space_group_name_H-M   'P 1'
#
loop_
_entity.id
_entity.type
_entity.pdbx_description
1 polymer ?
#
loop_
_entity_poly.entity_id
_entity_poly.type
_entity_poly.pdbx_seq_one_letter_code
_entity_poly.pdbx_strand_id
1 'polypeptide(L)'
;MVQDLESGRIDAAVLSGVMAEYSFLNKPQGKDFAMVGKALQDPELFGAGAAIGLRKDDAQLREALNGAISQIIADGTYKKLADKYFSFDIYSGT
;
A
#
# COMPACT_ATOMS: atom_id res chain seq x y z
N MET A 1 14.46 -10.94 0.19
CA MET A 1 13.64 -10.82 -1.03
C MET A 1 14.22 -9.82 -2.03
N VAL A 2 14.14 -8.49 -1.84
CA VAL A 2 14.69 -7.54 -2.84
C VAL A 2 16.18 -7.77 -3.11
N GLN A 3 16.99 -7.92 -2.06
CA GLN A 3 18.42 -8.25 -2.21
C GLN A 3 18.66 -9.63 -2.85
N ASP A 4 17.76 -10.60 -2.64
CA ASP A 4 17.87 -11.91 -3.26
C ASP A 4 17.51 -11.84 -4.76
N LEU A 5 16.57 -10.95 -5.13
CA LEU A 5 16.21 -10.66 -6.51
C LEU A 5 17.36 -9.94 -7.23
N GLU A 6 17.95 -8.92 -6.59
CA GLU A 6 19.13 -8.20 -7.09
C GLU A 6 20.34 -9.11 -7.31
N SER A 7 20.56 -10.07 -6.40
CA SER A 7 21.68 -11.02 -6.50
C SER A 7 21.39 -12.23 -7.40
N GLY A 8 20.19 -12.32 -7.98
CA GLY A 8 19.80 -13.44 -8.85
C GLY A 8 19.57 -14.76 -8.12
N ARG A 9 19.35 -14.74 -6.79
CA ARG A 9 18.99 -15.95 -6.03
C ARG A 9 17.53 -16.35 -6.21
N ILE A 10 16.69 -15.40 -6.60
CA ILE A 10 15.29 -15.60 -6.97
C ILE A 10 15.02 -14.89 -8.30
N ASP A 11 14.15 -15.47 -9.11
CA ASP A 11 13.81 -14.91 -10.43
C ASP A 11 12.71 -13.84 -10.34
N ALA A 12 11.88 -13.90 -9.31
CA ALA A 12 10.75 -12.99 -9.11
C ALA A 12 10.37 -12.87 -7.63
N ALA A 13 9.67 -11.77 -7.30
CA ALA A 13 9.15 -11.48 -5.99
C ALA A 13 7.71 -10.96 -6.08
N VAL A 14 6.84 -11.43 -5.19
CA VAL A 14 5.47 -10.91 -5.06
C VAL A 14 5.44 -9.88 -3.93
N LEU A 15 4.99 -8.67 -4.24
CA LEU A 15 4.97 -7.51 -3.36
C LEU A 15 3.65 -6.75 -3.52
N SER A 16 3.30 -5.93 -2.53
CA SER A 16 2.34 -4.84 -2.77
C SER A 16 2.87 -3.93 -3.88
N GLY A 17 2.00 -3.57 -4.84
CA GLY A 17 2.38 -2.77 -6.00
C GLY A 17 3.06 -1.46 -5.62
N VAL A 18 2.47 -0.73 -4.67
CA VAL A 18 3.01 0.54 -4.14
C VAL A 18 4.37 0.34 -3.47
N MET A 19 4.54 -0.75 -2.72
CA MET A 19 5.79 -1.04 -2.04
C MET A 19 6.89 -1.37 -3.05
N ALA A 20 6.61 -2.20 -4.05
CA ALA A 20 7.54 -2.52 -5.12
C ALA A 20 7.94 -1.27 -5.90
N GLU A 21 6.98 -0.39 -6.22
CA GLU A 21 7.26 0.82 -6.97
C GLU A 21 8.11 1.82 -6.17
N TYR A 22 7.66 2.22 -4.97
CA TYR A 22 8.33 3.29 -4.22
C TYR A 22 9.58 2.84 -3.46
N SER A 23 9.65 1.57 -3.06
CA SER A 23 10.78 1.06 -2.27
C SER A 23 11.87 0.44 -3.14
N PHE A 24 11.56 0.08 -4.39
CA PHE A 24 12.51 -0.62 -5.26
C PHE A 24 12.57 -0.10 -6.69
N LEU A 25 11.49 -0.19 -7.48
CA LEU A 25 11.52 0.13 -8.92
C LEU A 25 11.86 1.61 -9.19
N ASN A 26 11.41 2.53 -8.34
CA ASN A 26 11.76 3.96 -8.42
C ASN A 26 13.14 4.30 -7.82
N LYS A 27 13.90 3.29 -7.38
CA LYS A 27 15.25 3.46 -6.83
C LYS A 27 16.30 3.00 -7.85
N PRO A 28 17.56 3.44 -7.74
CA PRO A 28 18.62 3.00 -8.64
C PRO A 28 18.77 1.49 -8.75
N GLN A 29 18.50 0.76 -7.66
CA GLN A 29 18.59 -0.70 -7.60
C GLN A 29 17.53 -1.41 -8.45
N GLY A 30 16.36 -0.78 -8.65
CA GLY A 30 15.26 -1.37 -9.41
C GLY A 30 15.32 -1.14 -10.92
N LYS A 31 16.35 -0.45 -11.43
CA LYS A 31 16.43 -0.01 -12.83
C LYS A 31 16.39 -1.16 -13.85
N ASP A 32 16.94 -2.31 -13.50
CA ASP A 32 17.00 -3.50 -14.36
C ASP A 32 15.82 -4.47 -14.10
N PHE A 33 14.84 -4.04 -13.31
CA PHE A 33 13.68 -4.83 -12.93
C PHE A 33 12.38 -4.15 -13.38
N ALA A 34 11.31 -4.95 -13.48
CA ALA A 34 10.01 -4.47 -13.87
C ALA A 34 8.90 -5.25 -13.16
N MET A 35 7.71 -4.66 -13.14
CA MET A 35 6.49 -5.42 -12.86
C MET A 35 6.23 -6.40 -14.00
N VAL A 36 5.93 -7.65 -13.66
CA VAL A 36 5.64 -8.72 -14.64
C VAL A 36 4.19 -9.16 -14.49
N GLY A 37 3.45 -9.14 -15.59
CA GLY A 37 2.06 -9.57 -15.63
C GLY A 37 1.07 -8.54 -15.08
N LYS A 38 -0.16 -8.99 -14.83
CA LYS A 38 -1.22 -8.18 -14.21
C LYS A 38 -1.11 -8.25 -12.69
N ALA A 39 -1.64 -7.22 -12.01
CA ALA A 39 -1.80 -7.26 -10.56
C ALA A 39 -2.60 -8.50 -10.14
N LEU A 40 -2.11 -9.19 -9.12
CA LEU A 40 -2.86 -10.26 -8.48
C LEU A 40 -4.01 -9.64 -7.70
N GLN A 41 -5.23 -10.00 -8.06
CA GLN A 41 -6.45 -9.52 -7.42
C GLN A 41 -7.30 -10.70 -6.99
N ASP A 42 -7.49 -10.81 -5.68
CA ASP A 42 -8.30 -11.82 -5.02
C ASP A 42 -8.80 -11.18 -3.70
N PRO A 43 -10.08 -10.81 -3.61
CA PRO A 43 -10.62 -10.17 -2.42
C PRO A 43 -10.57 -11.05 -1.16
N GLU A 44 -10.60 -12.37 -1.30
CA GLU A 44 -10.52 -13.30 -0.16
C GLU A 44 -9.09 -13.38 0.39
N LEU A 45 -8.09 -13.35 -0.50
CA LEU A 45 -6.68 -13.42 -0.10
C LEU A 45 -6.08 -12.06 0.29
N PHE A 46 -6.44 -10.98 -0.41
CA PHE A 46 -5.78 -9.67 -0.26
C PHE A 46 -6.65 -8.60 0.41
N GLY A 47 -7.97 -8.84 0.55
CA GLY A 47 -8.89 -7.88 1.18
C GLY A 47 -9.12 -6.61 0.36
N ALA A 48 -9.71 -5.61 1.00
CA ALA A 48 -10.15 -4.35 0.38
C ALA A 48 -9.23 -3.15 0.66
N GLY A 49 -7.96 -3.40 0.99
CA GLY A 49 -6.97 -2.36 1.29
C GLY A 49 -6.43 -2.43 2.73
N ALA A 50 -5.81 -1.34 3.18
CA ALA A 50 -5.20 -1.25 4.50
C ALA A 50 -6.19 -0.74 5.57
N ALA A 51 -6.09 -1.28 6.79
CA ALA A 51 -6.94 -0.90 7.91
C ALA A 51 -6.15 -0.89 9.23
N ILE A 52 -6.70 -0.20 10.23
CA ILE A 52 -6.19 -0.26 11.61
C ILE A 52 -6.75 -1.50 12.29
N GLY A 53 -5.89 -2.48 12.58
CA GLY A 53 -6.28 -3.69 13.31
C GLY A 53 -6.54 -3.40 14.78
N LEU A 54 -7.67 -3.87 15.30
CA LEU A 54 -8.10 -3.69 16.70
C LEU A 54 -8.49 -5.04 17.31
N ARG A 55 -8.57 -5.08 18.66
CA ARG A 55 -9.23 -6.19 19.35
C ARG A 55 -10.72 -6.21 18.97
N LYS A 56 -11.30 -7.41 18.87
CA LYS A 56 -12.68 -7.59 18.42
C LYS A 56 -13.71 -6.89 19.31
N ASP A 57 -13.38 -6.75 20.59
CA ASP A 57 -14.27 -6.32 21.66
C ASP A 57 -14.23 -4.78 21.82
N ASP A 58 -13.25 -4.10 21.22
CA ASP A 58 -12.99 -2.66 21.39
C ASP A 58 -13.86 -1.79 20.46
N ALA A 59 -15.19 -1.97 20.52
CA ALA A 59 -16.13 -1.30 19.63
C ALA A 59 -16.05 0.24 19.74
N GLN A 60 -15.90 0.77 20.95
CA GLN A 60 -15.81 2.23 21.16
C GLN A 60 -14.58 2.84 20.47
N LEU A 61 -13.43 2.18 20.55
CA LEU A 61 -12.21 2.65 19.88
C LEU A 61 -12.34 2.55 18.35
N ARG A 62 -12.97 1.48 17.86
CA ARG A 62 -13.25 1.31 16.44
C ARG A 62 -14.08 2.47 15.90
N GLU A 63 -15.19 2.81 16.56
CA GLU A 63 -16.05 3.91 16.11
C GLU A 63 -15.34 5.27 16.19
N ALA A 64 -14.56 5.52 17.24
CA ALA A 64 -13.78 6.74 17.37
C ALA A 64 -12.77 6.90 16.22
N LEU A 65 -12.05 5.84 15.85
CA LEU A 65 -11.09 5.85 14.75
C LEU A 65 -11.77 6.00 13.39
N ASN A 66 -12.88 5.29 13.15
CA ASN A 66 -13.65 5.43 11.92
C ASN A 66 -14.19 6.86 11.74
N GLY A 67 -14.69 7.46 12.82
CA GLY A 67 -15.14 8.86 12.82
C GLY A 67 -14.01 9.83 12.49
N ALA A 68 -12.85 9.69 13.13
CA ALA A 68 -11.68 10.53 12.87
C ALA A 68 -11.17 10.38 11.42
N ILE A 69 -11.09 9.15 10.89
CA ILE A 69 -10.70 8.90 9.50
C ILE A 69 -11.68 9.57 8.54
N SER A 70 -12.98 9.46 8.80
CA SER A 70 -14.02 10.08 7.97
C SER A 70 -13.90 11.61 7.97
N GLN A 71 -13.59 12.21 9.11
CA GLN A 71 -13.38 13.66 9.24
C GLN A 71 -12.16 14.13 8.43
N ILE A 72 -11.00 13.48 8.56
CA ILE A 72 -9.79 13.90 7.83
C ILE A 72 -9.88 13.66 6.32
N ILE A 73 -10.73 12.73 5.89
CA ILE A 73 -11.04 12.55 4.47
C ILE A 73 -11.91 13.71 4.00
N ALA A 74 -12.99 14.01 4.74
CA ALA A 74 -13.95 15.06 4.37
C ALA A 74 -13.33 16.47 4.35
N ASP A 75 -12.41 16.76 5.28
CA ASP A 75 -11.75 18.06 5.37
C ASP A 75 -10.50 18.20 4.47
N GLY A 76 -10.13 17.13 3.74
CA GLY A 76 -8.99 17.12 2.83
C GLY A 76 -7.62 16.96 3.49
N THR A 77 -7.53 16.83 4.81
CA THR A 77 -6.28 16.58 5.54
C THR A 77 -5.62 15.30 5.06
N TYR A 78 -6.40 14.24 4.85
CA TYR A 78 -5.89 12.97 4.32
C TYR A 78 -5.20 13.18 2.97
N LYS A 79 -5.87 13.83 2.02
CA LYS A 79 -5.33 14.09 0.69
C LYS A 79 -4.02 14.88 0.77
N LYS A 80 -3.99 15.96 1.56
CA LYS A 80 -2.78 16.77 1.75
C LYS A 80 -1.61 15.96 2.28
N LEU A 81 -1.87 15.01 3.19
CA LEU A 81 -0.85 14.10 3.71
C LEU A 81 -0.42 13.08 2.63
N ALA A 82 -1.36 12.49 1.92
CA ALA A 82 -1.11 11.50 0.88
C ALA A 82 -0.26 12.06 -0.27
N ASP A 83 -0.61 13.25 -0.77
CA ASP A 83 0.08 13.94 -1.87
C ASP A 83 1.57 14.25 -1.55
N LYS A 84 1.96 14.23 -0.27
CA LYS A 84 3.37 14.38 0.14
C LYS A 84 4.21 13.14 -0.21
N TYR A 85 3.61 11.97 -0.27
CA TYR A 85 4.30 10.69 -0.40
C TYR A 85 4.01 10.00 -1.73
N PHE A 86 2.81 10.20 -2.29
CA PHE A 86 2.34 9.51 -3.49
C PHE A 86 1.99 10.52 -4.57
N SER A 87 2.33 10.16 -5.81
CA SER A 87 2.04 10.98 -7.01
C SER A 87 0.70 10.63 -7.67
N PHE A 88 -0.10 9.80 -7.01
CA PHE A 88 -1.42 9.31 -7.42
C PHE A 88 -2.32 9.23 -6.17
N ASP A 89 -3.62 9.01 -6.36
CA ASP A 89 -4.56 8.84 -5.26
C ASP A 89 -4.40 7.44 -4.65
N ILE A 90 -3.63 7.38 -3.57
CA ILE A 90 -3.40 6.14 -2.81
C ILE A 90 -4.67 5.58 -2.15
N TYR A 91 -5.72 6.40 -1.95
CA TYR A 91 -6.96 5.97 -1.29
C TYR A 91 -7.90 5.25 -2.24
N SER A 92 -8.09 5.80 -3.45
CA SER A 92 -8.92 5.18 -4.50
C SER A 92 -8.14 4.23 -5.42
N GLY A 93 -6.81 4.32 -5.40
CA GLY A 93 -5.93 3.56 -6.29
C GLY A 93 -5.90 4.08 -7.72
N THR A 94 -6.21 5.35 -7.95
CA THR A 94 -6.26 5.99 -9.29
C THR A 94 -5.27 7.15 -9.45
#